data_AF-A0AAX0I5X3-F1
#
_entry.id   AF-A0AAX0I5X3-F1
#
_cell.length_a   1.000
_cell.length_b   1.000
_cell.length_c   1.000
_cell.angle_alpha   90.00
_cell.angle_beta   90.00
_cell.angle_gamma   90.00
#
_symmetry.space_group_name_H-M   'P 1'
#
loop_
_entity.id
_entity.type
_entity.pdbx_description
1 polymer ?
#
loop_
_entity_poly.entity_id
_entity_poly.type
_entity_poly.pdbx_seq_one_letter_code
_entity_poly.pdbx_strand_id
1 'polypeptide(L)'
;MRKDSVRGVLSVLLAAASVSAWAAQAGDEVVAKPAVETPVAQPVAAEAAAVPAVAKLSLVSSGEQMVVDYGTSGSKEECKDFTPAGKVYDATTLREKLLPFISKMVERSRRMTGVLPQVEKTLTAGVPVWVQAYADWPAEHGLRAGSCGPLTLQLTPEAGKTYQVEFRFLGENKCKQVLLDVTDPAARQEIEAPVTAACAAPKKSLFGLF
;
A
#
# COMPACT_ATOMS: atom_id res chain seq x y z
N MET A 1 24.40 -56.46 7.11
CA MET A 1 25.75 -55.84 7.24
C MET A 1 25.58 -54.57 8.05
N ARG A 2 26.10 -54.57 9.28
CA ARG A 2 26.09 -53.46 10.25
C ARG A 2 27.13 -52.41 9.86
N LYS A 3 26.84 -51.13 10.08
CA LYS A 3 27.69 -50.29 10.93
C LYS A 3 26.99 -49.00 11.37
N ASP A 4 27.02 -48.82 12.68
CA ASP A 4 26.43 -47.78 13.52
C ASP A 4 27.22 -46.46 13.57
N SER A 5 26.57 -45.48 14.21
CA SER A 5 27.15 -44.44 15.10
C SER A 5 27.57 -43.13 14.40
N VAL A 6 27.27 -41.92 14.89
CA VAL A 6 27.27 -41.43 16.29
C VAL A 6 26.30 -40.25 16.47
N ARG A 7 25.65 -40.24 17.64
CA ARG A 7 24.85 -39.18 18.30
C ARG A 7 25.68 -37.94 18.65
N GLY A 8 25.09 -36.75 18.50
CA GLY A 8 25.55 -35.51 19.14
C GLY A 8 24.38 -34.76 19.77
N VAL A 9 24.21 -34.91 21.08
CA VAL A 9 23.29 -34.16 21.96
C VAL A 9 24.12 -33.07 22.64
N LEU A 10 23.64 -31.82 22.71
CA LEU A 10 23.97 -30.81 23.74
C LEU A 10 23.02 -29.61 23.51
N SER A 11 21.89 -29.50 24.21
CA SER A 11 21.69 -28.94 25.57
C SER A 11 22.09 -27.47 25.72
N VAL A 12 21.05 -26.61 25.67
CA VAL A 12 20.65 -25.53 26.59
C VAL A 12 21.76 -24.83 27.38
N LEU A 13 21.80 -23.49 27.31
CA LEU A 13 22.11 -22.62 28.45
C LEU A 13 21.40 -21.27 28.29
N LEU A 14 20.45 -21.02 29.21
CA LEU A 14 19.91 -19.71 29.53
C LEU A 14 21.00 -18.81 30.12
N ALA A 15 20.94 -17.52 29.84
CA ALA A 15 21.52 -16.49 30.72
C ALA A 15 20.48 -15.39 30.94
N ALA A 16 19.89 -15.43 32.13
CA ALA A 16 19.09 -14.37 32.70
C ALA A 16 19.86 -13.74 33.86
N ALA A 17 19.54 -12.47 34.10
CA ALA A 17 19.77 -11.67 35.31
C ALA A 17 21.18 -11.07 35.55
N SER A 18 21.18 -9.76 35.76
CA SER A 18 21.62 -9.22 37.05
C SER A 18 21.07 -7.81 37.28
N VAL A 19 20.26 -7.73 38.33
CA VAL A 19 19.80 -6.53 39.05
C VAL A 19 20.95 -6.02 39.91
N SER A 20 21.07 -4.70 40.07
CA SER A 20 21.77 -4.14 41.23
C SER A 20 20.99 -2.95 41.78
N ALA A 21 20.15 -3.28 42.77
CA ALA A 21 19.61 -2.34 43.73
C ALA A 21 20.73 -1.91 44.69
N TRP A 22 20.81 -0.62 45.00
CA TRP A 22 21.60 -0.10 46.11
C TRP A 22 20.65 0.28 47.24
N ALA A 23 20.99 -0.17 48.45
CA ALA A 23 20.36 0.17 49.71
C ALA A 23 21.44 0.65 50.68
N ALA A 24 21.19 1.76 51.38
CA ALA A 24 21.82 2.18 52.62
C ALA A 24 20.85 3.15 53.34
N GLN A 25 20.20 2.70 54.43
CA GLN A 25 20.44 3.08 55.84
C GLN A 25 19.92 4.47 56.22
N ALA A 26 18.79 4.59 56.94
CA ALA A 26 18.57 4.41 58.39
C ALA A 26 18.98 5.65 59.22
N GLY A 27 18.02 6.27 59.92
CA GLY A 27 18.29 7.26 60.96
C GLY A 27 17.14 8.24 61.26
N ASP A 28 16.39 7.92 62.31
CA ASP A 28 15.87 8.81 63.38
C ASP A 28 14.64 9.73 63.18
N GLU A 29 13.93 9.87 64.30
CA GLU A 29 12.54 10.24 64.53
C GLU A 29 12.45 11.68 65.05
N VAL A 30 11.61 12.54 64.46
CA VAL A 30 11.12 13.75 65.15
C VAL A 30 9.66 14.05 64.79
N VAL A 31 8.91 14.30 65.86
CA VAL A 31 7.46 14.47 66.00
C VAL A 31 6.93 15.85 65.54
N ALA A 32 5.66 15.83 65.08
CA ALA A 32 4.63 16.90 65.04
C ALA A 32 4.60 17.93 63.90
N LYS A 33 3.57 17.82 63.04
CA LYS A 33 2.30 18.63 63.01
C LYS A 33 1.70 18.59 61.59
N PRO A 34 0.37 18.44 61.41
CA PRO A 34 -0.20 18.08 60.11
C PRO A 34 -0.41 19.33 59.24
N ALA A 35 0.06 19.27 57.99
CA ALA A 35 -0.33 20.19 56.93
C ALA A 35 -1.00 19.36 55.83
N VAL A 36 -2.25 19.75 55.55
CA VAL A 36 -3.16 19.18 54.58
C VAL A 36 -2.61 19.45 53.17
N GLU A 37 -2.22 18.39 52.46
CA GLU A 37 -2.08 18.43 51.00
C GLU A 37 -2.87 17.28 50.40
N THR A 38 -4.06 17.64 49.93
CA THR A 38 -4.92 16.86 49.05
C THR A 38 -4.10 16.33 47.87
N PRO A 39 -3.96 15.01 47.68
CA PRO A 39 -3.44 14.50 46.42
C PRO A 39 -4.56 14.65 45.39
N VAL A 40 -4.39 15.62 44.49
CA VAL A 40 -5.17 15.72 43.25
C VAL A 40 -5.00 14.40 42.52
N ALA A 41 -6.06 13.59 42.52
CA ALA A 41 -6.19 12.45 41.63
C ALA A 41 -6.15 12.99 40.20
N GLN A 42 -4.99 12.93 39.56
CA GLN A 42 -4.88 13.15 38.13
C GLN A 42 -5.48 11.92 37.43
N PRO A 43 -6.53 12.08 36.60
CA PRO A 43 -6.97 11.00 35.75
C PRO A 43 -5.93 10.89 34.65
N VAL A 44 -5.02 9.93 34.75
CA VAL A 44 -4.21 9.51 33.60
C VAL A 44 -5.17 8.75 32.69
N ALA A 45 -5.96 9.49 31.92
CA ALA A 45 -6.53 9.02 30.67
C ALA A 45 -5.33 8.71 29.76
N ALA A 46 -4.77 7.51 29.94
CA ALA A 46 -3.98 6.86 28.92
C ALA A 46 -4.96 6.49 27.80
N GLU A 47 -5.35 7.49 27.01
CA GLU A 47 -5.80 7.27 25.65
C GLU A 47 -4.58 6.71 24.92
N ALA A 48 -4.43 5.40 25.01
CA ALA A 48 -3.53 4.65 24.15
C ALA A 48 -3.88 5.09 22.74
N ALA A 49 -3.02 5.89 22.12
CA ALA A 49 -3.15 6.28 20.73
C ALA A 49 -3.32 4.98 19.93
N ALA A 50 -4.57 4.69 19.55
CA ALA A 50 -4.90 3.46 18.86
C ALA A 50 -4.10 3.48 17.57
N VAL A 51 -3.26 2.46 17.37
CA VAL A 51 -2.56 2.28 16.10
C VAL A 51 -3.63 2.32 15.02
N PRO A 52 -3.55 3.26 14.05
CA PRO A 52 -4.61 3.43 13.07
C PRO A 52 -4.77 2.11 12.34
N ALA A 53 -5.99 1.60 12.29
CA ALA A 53 -6.28 0.38 11.58
C ALA A 53 -5.95 0.61 10.08
N VAL A 54 -5.22 -0.34 9.48
CA VAL A 54 -4.72 -0.21 8.11
C VAL A 54 -5.42 -1.17 7.17
N ALA A 55 -5.49 -0.78 5.91
CA ALA A 55 -5.91 -1.59 4.78
C ALA A 55 -4.83 -1.54 3.69
N LYS A 56 -4.87 -2.50 2.76
CA LYS A 56 -3.97 -2.52 1.60
C LYS A 56 -4.74 -2.21 0.32
N LEU A 57 -4.11 -1.48 -0.57
CA LEU A 57 -4.59 -1.18 -1.91
C LEU A 57 -3.54 -1.63 -2.93
N SER A 58 -3.94 -2.52 -3.83
CA SER A 58 -3.19 -2.93 -5.00
C SER A 58 -3.71 -2.19 -6.23
N LEU A 59 -2.80 -1.63 -7.03
CA LEU A 59 -3.10 -0.97 -8.29
C LEU A 59 -2.53 -1.81 -9.42
N VAL A 60 -3.36 -2.19 -10.38
CA VAL A 60 -2.95 -3.02 -11.52
C VAL A 60 -3.62 -2.58 -12.82
N SER A 61 -3.15 -3.08 -13.95
CA SER A 61 -3.84 -2.94 -15.23
C SER A 61 -3.91 -4.25 -15.98
N SER A 62 -4.88 -4.37 -16.88
CA SER A 62 -5.11 -5.57 -17.68
C SER A 62 -5.67 -5.28 -19.06
N GLY A 63 -5.48 -6.23 -19.97
CA GLY A 63 -6.07 -6.23 -21.31
C GLY A 63 -5.16 -5.62 -22.38
N GLU A 64 -4.27 -4.70 -22.01
CA GLU A 64 -3.24 -4.18 -22.91
C GLU A 64 -1.91 -3.91 -22.20
N GLN A 65 -0.82 -3.94 -22.96
CA GLN A 65 0.55 -3.74 -22.46
C GLN A 65 0.93 -2.27 -22.17
N MET A 66 -0.04 -1.35 -22.27
CA MET A 66 0.17 0.09 -22.12
C MET A 66 0.39 0.48 -20.66
N VAL A 67 1.10 1.59 -20.44
CA VAL A 67 1.33 2.11 -19.10
C VAL A 67 0.11 2.87 -18.62
N VAL A 68 -0.31 2.59 -17.38
CA VAL A 68 -1.38 3.29 -16.68
C VAL A 68 -0.76 4.07 -15.53
N ASP A 69 -1.04 5.37 -15.51
CA ASP A 69 -0.72 6.29 -14.44
C ASP A 69 -1.84 6.28 -13.40
N TYR A 70 -1.49 6.01 -12.14
CA TYR A 70 -2.40 6.10 -11.01
C TYR A 70 -2.11 7.31 -10.13
N GLY A 71 -3.18 7.94 -9.65
CA GLY A 71 -3.16 8.97 -8.63
C GLY A 71 -4.12 8.66 -7.48
N THR A 72 -3.80 9.14 -6.29
CA THR A 72 -4.67 9.04 -5.11
C THR A 72 -4.88 10.40 -4.46
N SER A 73 -6.08 10.63 -3.92
CA SER A 73 -6.41 11.83 -3.15
C SER A 73 -7.23 11.49 -1.91
N GLY A 74 -6.95 12.17 -0.80
CA GLY A 74 -7.76 12.14 0.42
C GLY A 74 -8.75 13.31 0.52
N SER A 75 -8.94 14.07 -0.56
CA SER A 75 -9.84 15.24 -0.56
C SER A 75 -11.30 14.81 -0.41
N LYS A 76 -12.11 15.67 0.23
CA LYS A 76 -13.57 15.46 0.31
C LYS A 76 -14.24 15.69 -1.05
N GLU A 77 -13.61 16.49 -1.90
CA GLU A 77 -14.10 16.82 -3.23
C GLU A 77 -13.53 15.86 -4.27
N GLU A 78 -14.37 15.47 -5.22
CA GLU A 78 -13.94 14.71 -6.40
C GLU A 78 -13.02 15.55 -7.29
N CYS A 79 -12.06 14.91 -7.97
CA CYS A 79 -11.12 15.56 -8.90
C CYS A 79 -10.15 16.59 -8.26
N LYS A 80 -9.95 16.58 -6.93
CA LYS A 80 -9.04 17.50 -6.22
C LYS A 80 -7.82 16.80 -5.62
N ASP A 81 -6.71 17.52 -5.55
CA ASP A 81 -5.52 17.17 -4.76
C ASP A 81 -4.93 15.77 -5.02
N PHE A 82 -4.97 15.32 -6.27
CA PHE A 82 -4.39 14.04 -6.66
C PHE A 82 -2.87 14.07 -6.61
N THR A 83 -2.31 13.10 -5.90
CA THR A 83 -0.88 12.84 -5.83
C THR A 83 -0.55 11.58 -6.63
N PRO A 84 0.59 11.53 -7.35
CA PRO A 84 0.99 10.33 -8.09
C PRO A 84 1.15 9.11 -7.15
N ALA A 85 0.40 8.05 -7.43
CA ALA A 85 0.44 6.81 -6.65
C ALA A 85 1.41 5.80 -7.26
N GLY A 86 1.53 5.76 -8.58
CA GLY A 86 2.49 4.90 -9.29
C GLY A 86 2.11 4.67 -10.74
N LYS A 87 2.99 3.98 -11.47
CA LYS A 87 2.78 3.59 -12.87
C LYS A 87 2.72 2.08 -12.96
N VAL A 88 1.72 1.55 -13.65
CA VAL A 88 1.56 0.10 -13.82
C VAL A 88 1.36 -0.34 -15.25
N TYR A 89 1.60 -1.62 -15.52
CA TYR A 89 1.36 -2.25 -16.82
C TYR A 89 0.96 -3.71 -16.66
N ASP A 90 0.25 -4.24 -17.65
CA ASP A 90 -0.06 -5.66 -17.70
C ASP A 90 1.15 -6.47 -18.17
N ALA A 91 1.86 -7.08 -17.21
CA ALA A 91 2.99 -7.95 -17.50
C ALA A 91 2.57 -9.26 -18.16
N THR A 92 1.35 -9.74 -17.93
CA THR A 92 0.84 -10.98 -18.53
C THR A 92 0.64 -10.78 -20.02
N THR A 93 -0.13 -9.76 -20.41
CA THR A 93 -0.36 -9.42 -21.84
C THR A 93 0.97 -9.10 -22.55
N LEU A 94 1.90 -8.41 -21.88
CA LEU A 94 3.24 -8.15 -22.44
C LEU A 94 4.00 -9.44 -22.76
N ARG A 95 3.98 -10.43 -21.86
CA ARG A 95 4.65 -11.73 -22.05
C ARG A 95 3.98 -12.59 -23.11
N GLU A 96 2.67 -12.46 -23.28
CA GLU A 96 1.92 -13.17 -24.33
C GLU A 96 2.19 -12.60 -25.72
N LYS A 97 2.32 -11.26 -25.84
CA LYS A 97 2.54 -10.57 -27.12
C LYS A 97 4.01 -10.56 -27.57
N LEU A 98 4.97 -10.80 -26.68
CA LEU A 98 6.40 -10.70 -26.97
C LEU A 98 7.16 -12.01 -26.73
N LEU A 99 8.26 -12.20 -27.46
CA LEU A 99 9.17 -13.32 -27.22
C LEU A 99 9.75 -13.25 -25.79
N PRO A 100 10.02 -14.39 -25.12
CA PRO A 100 10.45 -14.42 -23.72
C PRO A 100 11.70 -13.59 -23.40
N PHE A 101 12.63 -13.43 -24.33
CA PHE A 101 13.82 -12.61 -24.11
C PHE A 101 13.50 -11.11 -24.18
N ILE A 102 12.58 -10.73 -25.08
CA ILE A 102 12.14 -9.34 -25.27
C ILE A 102 11.29 -8.91 -24.08
N SER A 103 10.31 -9.74 -23.66
CA SER A 103 9.47 -9.43 -22.50
C SER A 103 10.32 -9.20 -21.26
N LYS A 104 11.29 -10.07 -20.96
CA LYS A 104 12.24 -9.88 -19.85
C LYS A 104 13.03 -8.57 -19.96
N MET A 105 13.48 -8.20 -21.16
CA MET A 105 14.20 -6.95 -21.39
C MET A 105 13.31 -5.73 -21.13
N VAL A 106 12.06 -5.75 -21.65
CA VAL A 106 11.08 -4.67 -21.46
C VAL A 106 10.66 -4.56 -20.00
N GLU A 107 10.38 -5.68 -19.32
CA GLU A 107 10.03 -5.70 -17.89
C GLU A 107 11.17 -5.12 -17.04
N ARG A 108 12.42 -5.49 -17.35
CA ARG A 108 13.60 -4.93 -16.67
C ARG A 108 13.70 -3.42 -16.91
N SER A 109 13.53 -2.97 -18.16
CA SER A 109 13.55 -1.54 -18.51
C SER A 109 12.46 -0.75 -17.77
N ARG A 110 11.21 -1.24 -17.80
CA ARG A 110 10.06 -0.65 -17.09
C ARG A 110 10.28 -0.57 -15.58
N ARG A 111 10.85 -1.62 -14.98
CA ARG A 111 11.19 -1.61 -13.55
C ARG A 111 12.23 -0.53 -13.22
N MET A 112 13.21 -0.30 -14.09
CA MET A 112 14.21 0.76 -13.91
C MET A 112 13.60 2.16 -13.99
N THR A 113 12.50 2.33 -14.73
CA THR A 113 11.77 3.61 -14.84
C THR A 113 10.60 3.74 -13.85
N GLY A 114 10.50 2.83 -12.87
CA GLY A 114 9.46 2.87 -11.84
C GLY A 114 8.06 2.43 -12.32
N VAL A 115 7.96 1.81 -13.49
CA VAL A 115 6.73 1.21 -14.01
C VAL A 115 6.69 -0.27 -13.59
N LEU A 116 5.74 -0.65 -12.75
CA LEU A 116 5.68 -1.98 -12.12
C LEU A 116 4.46 -2.78 -12.59
N PRO A 117 4.47 -4.12 -12.54
CA PRO A 117 3.26 -4.90 -12.84
C PRO A 117 2.10 -4.62 -11.86
N GLN A 118 2.45 -4.22 -10.64
CA GLN A 118 1.55 -3.93 -9.54
C GLN A 118 2.20 -2.89 -8.63
N VAL A 119 1.40 -1.96 -8.09
CA VAL A 119 1.82 -1.02 -7.05
C VAL A 119 0.95 -1.22 -5.82
N GLU A 120 1.57 -1.37 -4.66
CA GLU A 120 0.87 -1.50 -3.39
C GLU A 120 0.95 -0.21 -2.57
N LYS A 121 -0.14 0.13 -1.91
CA LYS A 121 -0.27 1.25 -0.98
C LYS A 121 -0.94 0.79 0.30
N THR A 122 -0.50 1.35 1.41
CA THR A 122 -1.20 1.21 2.69
C THR A 122 -2.16 2.37 2.83
N LEU A 123 -3.42 2.08 3.12
CA LEU A 123 -4.46 3.07 3.40
C LEU A 123 -4.86 3.03 4.87
N THR A 124 -5.34 4.15 5.37
CA THR A 124 -5.97 4.23 6.70
C THR A 124 -7.41 3.78 6.59
N ALA A 125 -7.82 2.82 7.42
CA ALA A 125 -9.18 2.34 7.45
C ALA A 125 -10.17 3.44 7.86
N GLY A 126 -11.37 3.43 7.27
CA GLY A 126 -12.44 4.39 7.52
C GLY A 126 -12.23 5.77 6.89
N VAL A 127 -11.09 6.04 6.23
CA VAL A 127 -10.83 7.30 5.55
C VAL A 127 -11.11 7.15 4.05
N PRO A 128 -12.05 7.90 3.47
CA PRO A 128 -12.33 7.82 2.04
C PRO A 128 -11.13 8.29 1.22
N VAL A 129 -10.81 7.53 0.18
CA VAL A 129 -9.71 7.81 -0.75
C VAL A 129 -10.24 7.74 -2.17
N TRP A 130 -9.93 8.77 -2.94
CA TRP A 130 -10.13 8.78 -4.38
C TRP A 130 -8.96 8.13 -5.08
N VAL A 131 -9.26 7.27 -6.05
CA VAL A 131 -8.28 6.64 -6.93
C VAL A 131 -8.61 7.00 -8.35
N GLN A 132 -7.65 7.61 -9.03
CA GLN A 132 -7.74 7.98 -10.42
C GLN A 132 -6.73 7.18 -11.24
N ALA A 133 -7.13 6.71 -12.40
CA ALA A 133 -6.23 6.08 -13.36
C ALA A 133 -6.40 6.70 -14.75
N TYR A 134 -5.30 6.82 -15.48
CA TYR A 134 -5.27 7.36 -16.83
C TYR A 134 -4.18 6.65 -17.64
N ALA A 135 -4.46 6.35 -18.90
CA ALA A 135 -3.49 5.83 -19.84
C ALA A 135 -3.35 6.78 -21.01
N ASP A 136 -2.11 7.07 -21.39
CA ASP A 136 -1.76 7.95 -22.51
C ASP A 136 -0.53 7.39 -23.19
N TRP A 137 -0.60 7.26 -24.51
CA TRP A 137 0.51 6.72 -25.26
C TRP A 137 0.76 7.49 -26.54
N PRO A 138 2.03 7.81 -26.82
CA PRO A 138 2.40 8.45 -28.06
C PRO A 138 2.24 7.50 -29.24
N ALA A 139 2.20 8.07 -30.44
CA ALA A 139 2.36 7.31 -31.66
C ALA A 139 3.82 6.86 -31.75
N GLU A 140 4.07 5.57 -31.57
CA GLU A 140 5.41 4.97 -31.69
C GLU A 140 5.36 3.79 -32.66
N HIS A 141 6.34 3.73 -33.56
CA HIS A 141 6.60 2.56 -34.44
C HIS A 141 5.35 1.95 -35.11
N GLY A 142 4.47 2.79 -35.66
CA GLY A 142 3.26 2.35 -36.37
C GLY A 142 2.02 2.16 -35.50
N LEU A 143 2.12 2.36 -34.17
CA LEU A 143 0.95 2.45 -33.29
C LEU A 143 0.33 3.84 -33.39
N ARG A 144 -1.00 3.89 -33.42
CA ARG A 144 -1.74 5.15 -33.29
C ARG A 144 -1.61 5.66 -31.85
N ALA A 145 -1.33 6.96 -31.72
CA ALA A 145 -1.48 7.65 -30.45
C ALA A 145 -2.91 7.48 -29.94
N GLY A 146 -3.05 7.42 -28.62
CA GLY A 146 -4.34 7.27 -27.98
C GLY A 146 -4.25 7.53 -26.49
N SER A 147 -5.41 7.64 -25.89
CA SER A 147 -5.56 7.77 -24.45
C SER A 147 -6.81 7.05 -23.99
N CYS A 148 -6.86 6.73 -22.70
CA CYS A 148 -8.05 6.21 -22.07
C CYS A 148 -8.18 6.69 -20.63
N GLY A 149 -9.38 7.13 -20.27
CA GLY A 149 -9.64 7.84 -19.02
C GLY A 149 -9.38 9.34 -19.14
N PRO A 150 -9.20 10.05 -18.02
CA PRO A 150 -9.06 9.52 -16.67
C PRO A 150 -10.36 8.92 -16.12
N LEU A 151 -10.23 7.85 -15.34
CA LEU A 151 -11.32 7.22 -14.61
C LEU A 151 -11.06 7.40 -13.12
N THR A 152 -12.07 7.83 -12.38
CA THR A 152 -11.97 8.12 -10.95
C THR A 152 -13.02 7.34 -10.20
N LEU A 153 -12.66 6.75 -9.07
CA LEU A 153 -13.60 6.17 -8.11
C LEU A 153 -13.22 6.55 -6.68
N GLN A 154 -14.18 6.45 -5.78
CA GLN A 154 -13.94 6.55 -4.35
C GLN A 154 -14.00 5.17 -3.71
N LEU A 155 -13.12 4.92 -2.76
CA LEU A 155 -13.27 3.79 -1.84
C LEU A 155 -13.11 4.25 -0.39
N THR A 156 -13.84 3.59 0.51
CA THR A 156 -13.63 3.73 1.95
C THR A 156 -13.13 2.39 2.46
N PRO A 157 -11.83 2.25 2.74
CA PRO A 157 -11.26 0.95 3.07
C PRO A 157 -11.61 0.54 4.50
N GLU A 158 -11.87 -0.74 4.70
CA GLU A 158 -12.08 -1.33 6.02
C GLU A 158 -10.79 -1.93 6.59
N ALA A 159 -10.71 -2.02 7.92
CA ALA A 159 -9.54 -2.53 8.62
C ALA A 159 -9.22 -3.98 8.23
N GLY A 160 -7.96 -4.27 7.92
CA GLY A 160 -7.49 -5.63 7.60
C GLY A 160 -7.90 -6.13 6.21
N LYS A 161 -8.64 -5.33 5.43
CA LYS A 161 -9.02 -5.67 4.05
C LYS A 161 -7.90 -5.35 3.07
N THR A 162 -7.88 -6.10 1.97
CA THR A 162 -7.03 -5.83 0.80
C THR A 162 -7.91 -5.57 -0.39
N TYR A 163 -7.82 -4.36 -0.94
CA TYR A 163 -8.53 -3.95 -2.14
C TYR A 163 -7.59 -3.97 -3.33
N GLN A 164 -8.14 -4.19 -4.52
CA GLN A 164 -7.45 -4.05 -5.78
C GLN A 164 -8.25 -3.13 -6.69
N VAL A 165 -7.64 -2.05 -7.16
CA VAL A 165 -8.19 -1.25 -8.25
C VAL A 165 -7.52 -1.71 -9.54
N GLU A 166 -8.34 -2.15 -10.47
CA GLU A 166 -7.90 -2.68 -11.77
C GLU A 166 -8.42 -1.77 -12.90
N PHE A 167 -7.49 -1.27 -13.71
CA PHE A 167 -7.80 -0.56 -14.94
C PHE A 167 -7.79 -1.55 -16.10
N ARG A 168 -8.96 -1.81 -16.67
CA ARG A 168 -9.17 -2.77 -17.74
C ARG A 168 -9.29 -2.05 -19.07
N PHE A 169 -8.39 -2.35 -20.01
CA PHE A 169 -8.56 -1.97 -21.40
C PHE A 169 -9.59 -2.88 -22.07
N LEU A 170 -10.51 -2.27 -22.83
CA LEU A 170 -11.58 -2.97 -23.54
C LEU A 170 -11.38 -2.94 -25.07
N GLY A 171 -10.22 -2.48 -25.54
CA GLY A 171 -9.93 -2.21 -26.95
C GLY A 171 -10.46 -0.85 -27.43
N GLU A 172 -10.01 -0.39 -28.60
CA GLU A 172 -10.51 0.83 -29.26
C GLU A 172 -10.52 2.10 -28.39
N ASN A 173 -9.50 2.32 -27.56
CA ASN A 173 -9.45 3.44 -26.60
C ASN A 173 -10.60 3.45 -25.58
N LYS A 174 -11.24 2.30 -25.35
CA LYS A 174 -12.23 2.12 -24.28
C LYS A 174 -11.56 1.44 -23.09
N CYS A 175 -11.92 1.86 -21.90
CA CYS A 175 -11.43 1.31 -20.65
C CYS A 175 -12.51 1.41 -19.59
N LYS A 176 -12.36 0.59 -18.56
CA LYS A 176 -13.12 0.70 -17.32
C LYS A 176 -12.18 0.54 -16.13
N GLN A 177 -12.57 1.13 -15.01
CA GLN A 177 -11.90 0.92 -13.74
C GLN A 177 -12.83 0.11 -12.86
N VAL A 178 -12.29 -0.89 -12.16
CA VAL A 178 -13.08 -1.72 -11.24
C VAL A 178 -12.40 -1.76 -9.88
N LEU A 179 -13.20 -1.84 -8.82
CA LEU A 179 -12.75 -2.03 -7.46
C LEU A 179 -13.04 -3.47 -7.06
N LEU A 180 -12.06 -4.17 -6.51
CA LEU A 180 -12.17 -5.56 -6.08
C LEU A 180 -11.80 -5.67 -4.60
N ASP A 181 -12.57 -6.43 -3.81
CA ASP A 181 -12.09 -7.02 -2.56
C ASP A 181 -11.28 -8.28 -2.91
N VAL A 182 -10.00 -8.28 -2.54
CA VAL A 182 -9.07 -9.40 -2.75
C VAL A 182 -8.46 -9.87 -1.42
N THR A 183 -9.15 -9.60 -0.30
CA THR A 183 -8.76 -10.08 1.04
C THR A 183 -8.64 -11.60 1.05
N ASP A 184 -9.58 -12.29 0.41
CA ASP A 184 -9.42 -13.70 0.05
C ASP A 184 -9.02 -13.81 -1.43
N PRO A 185 -7.77 -14.21 -1.75
CA PRO A 185 -7.32 -14.30 -3.13
C PRO A 185 -8.07 -15.35 -3.95
N ALA A 186 -8.72 -16.34 -3.31
CA ALA A 186 -9.53 -17.35 -3.97
C ALA A 186 -10.96 -16.85 -4.28
N ALA A 187 -11.44 -15.84 -3.56
CA ALA A 187 -12.79 -15.31 -3.65
C ALA A 187 -12.81 -13.80 -3.94
N ARG A 188 -12.18 -13.41 -5.07
CA ARG A 188 -12.16 -12.01 -5.51
C ARG A 188 -13.57 -11.52 -5.84
N GLN A 189 -13.98 -10.41 -5.26
CA GLN A 189 -15.32 -9.85 -5.44
C GLN A 189 -15.23 -8.44 -6.00
N GLU A 190 -15.93 -8.17 -7.10
CA GLU A 190 -16.05 -6.81 -7.63
C GLU A 190 -17.04 -6.02 -6.76
N ILE A 191 -16.60 -4.89 -6.21
CA ILE A 191 -17.41 -3.98 -5.43
C ILE A 191 -17.96 -2.93 -6.39
N GLU A 192 -19.27 -2.71 -6.34
CA GLU A 192 -19.89 -1.62 -7.08
C GLU A 192 -19.43 -0.28 -6.48
N ALA A 193 -18.54 0.40 -7.19
CA ALA A 193 -18.10 1.75 -6.88
C ALA A 193 -18.44 2.65 -8.07
N PRO A 194 -19.09 3.81 -7.87
CA PRO A 194 -19.36 4.73 -8.95
C PRO A 194 -18.03 5.22 -9.54
N VAL A 195 -17.85 4.97 -10.84
CA VAL A 195 -16.69 5.43 -11.61
C VAL A 195 -17.12 6.63 -12.44
N THR A 196 -16.43 7.74 -12.29
CA THR A 196 -16.66 8.94 -13.10
C THR A 196 -15.50 9.16 -14.07
N ALA A 197 -15.82 9.68 -15.25
CA ALA A 197 -14.83 10.08 -16.26
C ALA A 197 -14.67 11.62 -16.32
N ALA A 198 -15.16 12.34 -15.31
CA ALA A 198 -15.30 13.80 -15.35
C ALA A 198 -14.04 14.58 -14.92
N CYS A 199 -13.07 13.89 -14.32
CA CYS A 199 -11.87 14.56 -13.83
C CYS A 199 -10.91 14.92 -14.96
N ALA A 200 -10.12 15.98 -14.76
CA ALA A 200 -8.98 16.24 -15.62
C ALA A 200 -7.85 15.22 -15.33
N ALA A 201 -7.10 14.83 -16.36
CA ALA A 201 -5.92 14.00 -16.19
C ALA A 201 -4.90 14.74 -15.29
N PRO A 202 -4.16 14.02 -14.44
CA PRO A 202 -3.16 14.66 -13.58
C PRO A 202 -2.10 15.27 -14.48
N LYS A 203 -1.78 16.55 -14.28
CA LYS A 203 -0.77 17.25 -15.06
C LYS A 203 0.57 16.50 -14.90
N LYS A 204 1.14 16.01 -16.01
CA LYS A 204 2.49 15.43 -16.01
C LYS A 204 3.44 16.48 -15.42
N SER A 205 3.98 16.23 -14.22
CA SER A 205 4.97 17.12 -13.63
C SER A 205 6.21 17.08 -14.52
N LEU A 206 6.55 18.22 -15.12
CA LEU A 206 7.73 18.41 -15.96
C LEU A 206 9.06 18.36 -15.18
N PHE A 207 9.02 18.15 -13.86
CA PHE A 207 10.20 18.14 -12.99
C PHE A 207 10.88 16.77 -12.84
N GLY A 208 10.54 15.77 -13.66
CA GLY A 208 11.13 14.42 -13.61
C GLY A 208 12.04 14.05 -14.79
N LEU A 209 12.51 15.01 -15.58
CA LEU A 209 13.36 14.81 -16.77
C LEU A 209 14.86 15.01 -16.50
N PHE A 210 15.33 14.81 -15.26
CA PHE A 210 16.75 14.86 -14.90
C PHE A 210 17.15 13.64 -14.08
#